data_AF-A0A0S3ALP4-F1
#
_entry.id   AF-A0A0S3ALP4-F1
#
_cell.length_a   1.000
_cell.length_b   1.000
_cell.length_c   1.000
_cell.angle_alpha   90.00
_cell.angle_beta   90.00
_cell.angle_gamma   90.00
#
_symmetry.space_group_name_H-M   'P 1'
#
loop_
_entity.id
_entity.type
_entity.pdbx_description
1 polymer ?
#
loop_
_entity_poly.entity_id
_entity_poly.type
_entity_poly.pdbx_seq_one_letter_code
_entity_poly.pdbx_strand_id
1 'polypeptide(L)' 'MSIFAKLKNLYWQIRYHRNKSIKRRYYRYVFKEKQRLIESGVDREELRLICRVLANRINVHAEKRLEAYRKNRTENPPFS' A
#
# COMPACT_ATOMS: atom_id res chain seq x y z
N MET A 1 16.40 1.95 -3.30
CA MET A 1 15.42 1.15 -2.52
C MET A 1 14.01 1.45 -3.01
N SER A 2 13.11 0.47 -3.10
CA SER A 2 11.71 0.72 -3.49
C SER A 2 11.03 1.66 -2.49
N ILE A 3 10.35 2.71 -2.97
CA ILE A 3 9.64 3.70 -2.14
C ILE A 3 8.62 3.05 -1.17
N PHE A 4 8.10 1.87 -1.54
CA PHE A 4 7.14 1.09 -0.76
C PHE A 4 7.77 0.01 0.14
N ALA A 5 9.09 -0.13 0.20
CA ALA A 5 9.76 -1.21 0.95
C ALA A 5 9.36 -1.23 2.43
N LYS A 6 9.33 -0.04 3.07
CA LYS A 6 8.93 0.11 4.46
C LYS A 6 7.46 -0.28 4.68
N LEU A 7 6.55 0.16 3.80
CA LEU A 7 5.14 -0.20 3.84
C LEU A 7 4.94 -1.72 3.70
N LYS A 8 5.66 -2.37 2.77
CA LYS A 8 5.63 -3.82 2.57
C LYS A 8 6.07 -4.58 3.84
N ASN A 9 7.13 -4.13 4.49
CA ASN A 9 7.62 -4.72 5.74
C ASN A 9 6.58 -4.57 6.87
N LEU A 10 6.00 -3.39 7.04
CA LEU A 10 4.95 -3.18 8.06
C LEU A 10 3.75 -4.12 7.88
N TYR A 11 3.29 -4.32 6.64
CA TYR A 11 2.23 -5.28 6.36
C TYR A 11 2.66 -6.74 6.55
N TRP A 12 3.93 -7.07 6.31
CA TRP A 12 4.46 -8.38 6.65
C TRP A 12 4.41 -8.63 8.16
N GLN A 13 4.82 -7.67 8.98
CA GLN A 13 4.75 -7.76 10.45
C GLN A 13 3.31 -7.96 10.95
N ILE A 14 2.34 -7.24 10.35
CA ILE A 14 0.91 -7.39 10.67
C ILE A 14 0.41 -8.81 10.40
N ARG A 15 0.86 -9.44 9.32
CA ARG A 15 0.46 -10.81 8.96
C ARG A 15 1.18 -11.86 9.80
N TYR A 16 2.46 -11.62 10.10
CA TYR A 16 3.31 -12.54 10.85
C TYR A 16 2.86 -12.68 12.31
N HIS A 17 2.63 -11.56 13.00
CA HIS A 17 2.25 -11.60 14.40
C HIS A 17 0.80 -12.03 14.57
N ARG A 18 0.52 -12.94 15.52
CA ARG A 18 -0.87 -13.28 15.92
C ARG A 18 -1.43 -12.36 17.01
N ASN A 19 -0.58 -11.75 17.82
CA ASN A 19 -0.97 -10.90 18.94
C ASN A 19 -1.66 -9.59 18.47
N LYS A 20 -2.88 -9.35 18.97
CA LYS A 20 -3.71 -8.18 18.61
C LYS A 20 -3.06 -6.85 18.95
N SER A 21 -2.40 -6.72 20.10
CA SER A 21 -1.74 -5.48 20.54
C SER A 21 -0.57 -5.12 19.63
N ILE A 22 0.22 -6.13 19.24
CA ILE A 22 1.32 -5.97 18.28
C ILE A 22 0.78 -5.54 16.91
N LYS A 23 -0.28 -6.20 16.41
CA LYS A 23 -0.94 -5.79 15.15
C LYS A 23 -1.40 -4.34 15.21
N ARG A 24 -2.06 -3.92 16.29
CA ARG A 24 -2.50 -2.52 16.48
C ARG A 24 -1.34 -1.52 16.46
N ARG A 25 -0.18 -1.89 17.04
CA ARG A 25 1.04 -1.08 16.96
C ARG A 25 1.50 -0.92 15.51
N TYR A 26 1.57 -2.00 14.74
CA TYR A 26 1.98 -1.93 13.33
C TYR A 26 0.98 -1.20 12.44
N TYR A 27 -0.33 -1.32 12.68
CA TYR A 27 -1.32 -0.50 11.97
C TYR A 27 -1.14 1.00 12.21
N ARG A 28 -0.74 1.42 13.43
CA ARG A 28 -0.37 2.82 13.72
C ARG A 28 0.87 3.25 12.93
N TYR A 29 1.85 2.37 12.76
CA TYR A 29 3.02 2.64 11.92
C TYR A 29 2.68 2.71 10.43
N VAL A 30 1.78 1.86 9.94
CA VAL A 30 1.25 1.94 8.57
C VAL A 30 0.59 3.29 8.34
N PHE A 31 -0.21 3.79 9.28
CA PHE A 31 -0.85 5.10 9.16
C PHE A 31 0.19 6.22 8.99
N LYS A 32 1.20 6.28 9.86
CA LYS A 32 2.29 7.28 9.75
C LYS A 32 3.03 7.18 8.42
N GLU A 33 3.33 5.95 7.99
CA GLU A 33 4.01 5.73 6.72
C GLU A 33 3.18 6.14 5.51
N LYS A 34 1.85 5.92 5.56
CA LYS A 34 0.94 6.40 4.50
C LYS A 34 0.95 7.92 4.39
N GLN A 35 0.91 8.64 5.52
CA GLN A 35 0.98 10.10 5.51
C GLN A 35 2.30 10.58 4.89
N ARG A 36 3.43 10.02 5.33
CA ARG A 36 4.77 10.30 4.76
C ARG A 36 4.81 10.11 3.25
N LEU A 37 4.21 9.03 2.73
CA LEU A 37 4.19 8.74 1.30
C LEU A 37 3.35 9.77 0.53
N ILE A 38 2.19 10.14 1.06
CA ILE A 38 1.31 11.17 0.46
C ILE A 38 2.04 12.52 0.44
N GLU A 39 2.70 12.90 1.53
CA GLU A 39 3.51 14.12 1.63
C GLU A 39 4.68 14.13 0.64
N SER A 40 5.27 12.96 0.34
CA SER A 40 6.31 12.81 -0.68
C SER A 40 5.80 12.81 -2.13
N GLY A 41 4.50 13.06 -2.35
CA GLY A 41 3.89 13.13 -3.68
C GLY A 41 3.43 11.79 -4.25
N VAL A 42 3.33 10.73 -3.43
CA VAL A 42 2.72 9.47 -3.87
C VAL A 42 1.23 9.65 -4.04
N ASP A 43 0.70 9.21 -5.17
CA ASP A 43 -0.73 9.24 -5.45
C ASP A 43 -1.56 8.47 -4.40
N ARG A 44 -2.65 9.08 -3.97
CA ARG A 44 -3.49 8.57 -2.88
C ARG A 44 -4.24 7.29 -3.27
N GLU A 45 -4.71 7.19 -4.51
CA GLU A 45 -5.46 6.03 -4.97
C GLU A 45 -4.53 4.84 -5.23
N GLU A 46 -3.35 5.07 -5.81
CA GLU A 46 -2.31 4.04 -5.93
C GLU A 46 -1.94 3.50 -4.55
N LEU A 47 -1.70 4.38 -3.58
CA LEU A 47 -1.36 3.98 -2.21
C LEU A 47 -2.48 3.16 -1.57
N ARG A 48 -3.75 3.54 -1.78
CA ARG A 48 -4.92 2.80 -1.29
C ARG A 48 -4.98 1.40 -1.90
N LEU A 49 -4.77 1.27 -3.21
CA LEU A 49 -4.77 -0.02 -3.91
C LEU A 49 -3.62 -0.92 -3.43
N ILE A 50 -2.41 -0.37 -3.28
CA ILE A 50 -1.25 -1.08 -2.73
C ILE A 50 -1.57 -1.58 -1.31
N CYS A 51 -2.09 -0.73 -0.43
CA CYS A 51 -2.48 -1.12 0.93
C CYS A 51 -3.49 -2.28 0.93
N ARG A 52 -4.43 -2.31 -0.01
CA ARG A 52 -5.43 -3.38 -0.14
C ARG A 52 -4.80 -4.70 -0.60
N VAL A 53 -3.89 -4.67 -1.56
CA VAL A 53 -3.10 -5.84 -1.99
C VAL A 53 -2.24 -6.36 -0.84
N LEU A 54 -1.57 -5.46 -0.10
CA LEU A 54 -0.70 -5.86 1.01
C LEU A 54 -1.47 -6.40 2.22
N ALA A 55 -2.71 -5.95 2.44
CA ALA A 55 -3.55 -6.48 3.51
C ALA A 55 -3.90 -7.96 3.27
N ASN A 56 -4.14 -8.35 2.01
CA ASN A 56 -4.47 -9.72 1.64
C ASN A 56 -3.80 -10.11 0.31
N ARG A 57 -2.70 -10.87 0.40
CA ARG A 57 -1.92 -11.31 -0.77
C ARG A 57 -2.62 -12.31 -1.69
N ILE A 58 -3.73 -12.92 -1.24
CA ILE A 58 -4.46 -13.90 -2.04
C ILE A 58 -5.56 -13.20 -2.89
N ASN A 59 -5.77 -11.89 -2.67
CA ASN A 59 -6.82 -11.16 -3.35
C ASN A 59 -6.40 -10.75 -4.77
N VAL A 60 -6.58 -11.68 -5.72
CA VAL A 60 -6.32 -11.49 -7.16
C VAL A 60 -7.08 -10.28 -7.73
N HIS A 61 -8.28 -9.99 -7.24
CA HIS A 61 -9.04 -8.81 -7.70
C HIS A 61 -8.39 -7.49 -7.27
N ALA A 62 -7.77 -7.45 -6.09
CA ALA A 62 -7.03 -6.28 -5.64
C ALA A 62 -5.78 -6.05 -6.48
N GLU A 63 -5.09 -7.14 -6.86
CA GLU A 63 -3.92 -7.08 -7.75
C GLU A 63 -4.30 -6.59 -9.14
N LYS A 64 -5.32 -7.22 -9.76
CA LYS A 64 -5.85 -6.78 -11.08
C LYS A 64 -6.27 -5.32 -11.07
N ARG A 65 -6.88 -4.83 -9.98
CA ARG A 65 -7.27 -3.42 -9.87
C ARG A 65 -6.08 -2.47 -9.78
N LEU A 66 -5.03 -2.85 -9.04
CA LEU A 66 -3.79 -2.08 -8.97
C LEU A 66 -3.10 -2.02 -10.33
N GLU A 67 -3.06 -3.14 -11.04
CA GLU A 67 -2.47 -3.24 -12.38
C GLU A 67 -3.25 -2.40 -13.39
N ALA A 68 -4.58 -2.53 -13.44
CA ALA A 68 -5.43 -1.73 -14.31
C ALA A 68 -5.28 -0.23 -14.02
N TYR A 69 -5.22 0.17 -12.75
CA TYR A 69 -5.01 1.56 -12.36
C TYR A 69 -3.66 2.10 -12.85
N ARG A 70 -2.60 1.29 -12.76
CA ARG A 70 -1.27 1.66 -13.29
C ARG A 70 -1.27 1.79 -14.80
N LYS A 71 -1.88 0.84 -15.50
CA LYS A 71 -2.02 0.86 -16.96
C LYS A 71 -2.75 2.13 -17.43
N ASN A 72 -3.89 2.43 -16.82
CA ASN A 72 -4.67 3.63 -17.14
C ASN A 72 -3.89 4.92 -16.90
N ARG A 73 -3.05 4.98 -15.86
CA ARG A 73 -2.18 6.15 -15.61
C ARG A 73 -1.06 6.30 -16.64
N THR A 74 -0.57 5.21 -17.19
CA THR A 74 0.41 5.25 -18.28
C THR A 74 -0.23 5.73 -19.57
N GLU A 75 -1.48 5.31 -19.84
CA GLU A 75 -2.23 5.69 -21.04
C GLU A 75 -2.80 7.12 -20.96
N ASN A 76 -3.17 7.60 -19.77
CA ASN A 76 -3.68 8.95 -19.53
C ASN A 76 -2.91 9.62 -18.37
N PRO A 77 -1.71 10.15 -18.64
CA PRO A 77 -0.99 10.88 -17.62
C PRO A 77 -1.76 12.16 -17.24
N PRO A 78 -1.85 12.50 -15.94
CA PRO A 78 -2.63 13.64 -15.45
C PRO A 78 -2.11 15.03 -15.89
N PHE A 79 -1.11 15.08 -16.78
CA PHE A 79 -0.50 16.29 -17.32
C PHE A 79 -0.44 16.29 -18.86
N SER A 80 -1.34 15.54 -19.52
CA SER A 80 -1.48 15.53 -20.99
C SER A 80 -2.34 16.69 -21.48
#